data_AF-A0A126RRD6-F1
#
_entry.id   AF-A0A126RRD6-F1
#
_cell.length_a   1.000
_cell.length_b   1.000
_cell.length_c   1.000
_cell.angle_alpha   90.00
_cell.angle_beta   90.00
_cell.angle_gamma   90.00
#
_symmetry.space_group_name_H-M   'P 1'
#
loop_
_entity.id
_entity.type
_entity.pdbx_description
1 polymer ?
#
loop_
_entity_poly.entity_id
_entity_poly.type
_entity_poly.pdbx_seq_one_letter_code
_entity_poly.pdbx_strand_id
1 'polypeptide(L)'
;MSRRPPQFSTRLPAWQKWLIYTSFSLLVSAGVCWLVLEYFVRVDGEFGPERSPWQPTLLSIHGLACFAFLVAVGAMLPVHVRLGLLGKRNRKSGIATGSIILFMALTGYGLYYIADDSLRAWASTVHWLGGFTTVLIVSGHVWLAWKRHQTKRKTVPIQLKPHLPIGEVPAPEPQLEAAE
;
A
#
# COMPACT_ATOMS: atom_id res chain seq x y z
N MET A 1 33.34 -20.90 -0.81
CA MET A 1 32.63 -19.62 -0.60
C MET A 1 31.14 -19.80 -0.91
N SER A 2 30.29 -19.94 0.11
CA SER A 2 28.82 -20.05 -0.07
C SER A 2 28.20 -18.65 -0.13
N ARG A 3 27.92 -18.15 -1.34
CA ARG A 3 27.14 -16.92 -1.51
C ARG A 3 25.67 -17.27 -1.25
N ARG A 4 25.14 -16.87 -0.08
CA ARG A 4 23.69 -16.96 0.18
C ARG A 4 22.97 -16.18 -0.94
N PRO A 5 21.92 -16.75 -1.57
CA PRO A 5 21.18 -16.03 -2.59
C PRO A 5 20.55 -14.78 -1.95
N PRO A 6 20.47 -13.64 -2.68
CA PRO A 6 19.84 -12.43 -2.17
C PRO A 6 18.40 -12.74 -1.77
N GLN A 7 18.11 -12.67 -0.48
CA GLN A 7 16.77 -12.88 0.05
C GLN A 7 15.97 -11.60 -0.18
N PHE A 8 15.22 -11.53 -1.28
CA PHE A 8 14.27 -10.45 -1.50
C PHE A 8 13.08 -10.61 -0.54
N SER A 9 13.08 -9.81 0.52
CA SER A 9 11.96 -9.74 1.44
C SER A 9 10.80 -8.99 0.80
N THR A 10 9.60 -9.58 0.83
CA THR A 10 8.35 -8.93 0.39
C THR A 10 7.84 -7.90 1.41
N ARG A 11 8.54 -7.73 2.54
CA ARG A 11 8.20 -6.72 3.55
C ARG A 11 8.63 -5.35 3.06
N LEU A 12 7.67 -4.44 3.08
CA LEU A 12 7.94 -3.04 2.76
C LEU A 12 8.90 -2.44 3.82
N PRO A 13 9.94 -1.70 3.40
CA PRO A 13 10.73 -0.87 4.29
C PRO A 13 9.83 0.15 5.01
N ALA A 14 10.25 0.57 6.20
CA ALA A 14 9.44 1.42 7.06
C ALA A 14 9.01 2.73 6.37
N TRP A 15 9.93 3.37 5.63
CA TRP A 15 9.63 4.61 4.92
C TRP A 15 8.54 4.44 3.85
N GLN A 16 8.53 3.33 3.08
CA GLN A 16 7.48 3.06 2.09
C GLN A 16 6.12 2.86 2.77
N LYS A 17 6.10 2.16 3.91
CA LYS A 17 4.86 1.97 4.68
C LYS A 17 4.31 3.28 5.19
N TRP A 18 5.17 4.10 5.81
CA TRP A 18 4.78 5.42 6.31
C TRP A 18 4.25 6.27 5.17
N LEU A 19 4.99 6.37 4.06
CA LEU A 19 4.58 7.16 2.91
C LEU A 19 3.23 6.71 2.34
N ILE A 20 3.01 5.40 2.20
CA ILE A 20 1.73 4.89 1.68
C ILE A 20 0.58 5.15 2.64
N TYR A 21 0.77 4.93 3.94
CA TYR A 21 -0.31 5.10 4.91
C TYR A 21 -0.64 6.56 5.13
N THR A 22 0.37 7.43 5.24
CA THR A 22 0.13 8.87 5.43
C THR A 22 -0.52 9.48 4.20
N SER A 23 0.00 9.22 2.99
CA SER A 23 -0.60 9.74 1.75
C SER A 23 -2.01 9.20 1.50
N PHE A 24 -2.26 7.91 1.76
CA PHE A 24 -3.59 7.32 1.64
C PHE A 24 -4.57 7.92 2.65
N SER A 25 -4.17 8.07 3.92
CA SER A 25 -4.99 8.71 4.94
C SER A 25 -5.28 10.17 4.61
N LEU A 26 -4.31 10.92 4.08
CA LEU A 26 -4.51 12.30 3.62
C LEU A 26 -5.48 12.38 2.44
N LEU A 27 -5.35 11.50 1.44
CA LEU A 27 -6.30 11.42 0.32
C LEU A 27 -7.74 11.25 0.80
N VAL A 28 -7.96 10.24 1.66
CA VAL A 28 -9.30 9.91 2.17
C VAL A 28 -9.85 11.03 3.05
N SER A 29 -9.06 11.52 4.00
CA SER A 29 -9.51 12.59 4.91
C SER A 29 -9.79 13.89 4.17
N ALA A 30 -8.91 14.33 3.27
CA ALA A 30 -9.13 15.53 2.47
C ALA A 30 -10.38 15.40 1.58
N GLY A 31 -10.60 14.23 0.95
CA GLY A 31 -11.78 13.96 0.14
C GLY A 31 -13.08 13.96 0.95
N VAL A 32 -13.08 13.31 2.12
CA VAL A 32 -14.26 13.30 3.03
C VAL A 32 -14.55 14.69 3.57
N CYS A 33 -13.54 15.43 4.02
CA CYS A 33 -13.70 16.82 4.46
C CYS A 33 -14.24 17.69 3.31
N TRP A 34 -13.75 17.50 2.09
CA TRP A 34 -14.25 18.23 0.92
C TRP A 34 -15.73 17.92 0.65
N LEU A 35 -16.15 16.65 0.70
CA LEU A 35 -17.56 16.26 0.56
C LEU A 35 -18.45 16.86 1.64
N VAL A 36 -17.98 16.88 2.89
CA VAL A 36 -18.73 17.50 3.99
C VAL A 36 -18.96 18.99 3.70
N LEU A 37 -17.93 19.70 3.24
CA LEU A 37 -18.08 21.11 2.87
C LEU A 37 -19.00 21.28 1.67
N GLU A 38 -18.89 20.45 0.63
CA GLU A 38 -19.69 20.57 -0.59
C GLU A 38 -21.19 20.34 -0.35
N TYR A 39 -21.54 19.36 0.47
CA TYR A 39 -22.95 18.98 0.68
C TYR A 39 -23.61 19.64 1.90
N PHE A 40 -22.84 20.01 2.93
CA PHE A 40 -23.40 20.47 4.21
C PHE A 40 -23.03 21.91 4.58
N VAL A 41 -22.08 22.55 3.89
CA VAL A 41 -21.66 23.92 4.20
C VAL A 41 -21.93 24.84 3.01
N ARG A 42 -22.93 25.71 3.15
CA ARG A 42 -23.13 26.85 2.26
C ARG A 42 -22.65 28.10 2.95
N VAL A 43 -21.87 28.91 2.24
CA VAL A 43 -21.43 30.22 2.69
C VAL A 43 -22.21 31.25 1.88
N ASP A 44 -22.88 32.20 2.53
CA ASP A 44 -23.56 33.28 1.83
C ASP A 44 -22.52 34.30 1.37
N GLY A 45 -22.38 34.45 0.05
CA GLY A 45 -21.53 35.45 -0.59
C GLY A 45 -22.32 36.64 -1.09
N GLU A 46 -21.61 37.67 -1.55
CA GLU A 46 -22.20 38.94 -2.01
C GLU A 46 -23.12 38.76 -3.24
N PHE A 47 -22.91 37.68 -4.01
CA PHE A 47 -23.67 37.34 -5.23
C PHE A 47 -24.51 36.06 -5.10
N GLY A 48 -24.71 35.55 -3.88
CA GLY A 48 -25.47 34.33 -3.60
C GLY A 48 -24.65 33.25 -2.88
N PRO A 49 -25.15 32.01 -2.79
CA PRO A 49 -24.45 30.93 -2.10
C PRO A 49 -23.13 30.60 -2.79
N GLU A 50 -22.03 30.77 -2.07
CA GLU A 50 -20.68 30.49 -2.51
C GLU A 50 -20.11 29.24 -1.84
N ARG A 51 -19.02 28.72 -2.43
CA ARG A 51 -18.26 27.58 -1.90
C ARG A 51 -17.46 28.00 -0.67
N SER A 52 -17.28 27.07 0.26
CA SER A 52 -16.43 27.31 1.42
C SER A 52 -14.98 27.63 1.00
N PRO A 53 -14.31 28.63 1.61
CA PRO A 53 -12.93 29.01 1.27
C PRO A 53 -11.89 27.90 1.53
N TRP A 54 -12.26 26.87 2.29
CA TRP A 54 -11.40 25.71 2.56
C TRP A 54 -11.41 24.66 1.44
N GLN A 55 -12.42 24.67 0.55
CA GLN A 55 -12.51 23.67 -0.52
C GLN A 55 -11.28 23.67 -1.44
N PRO A 56 -10.75 24.81 -1.93
CA PRO A 56 -9.56 24.82 -2.78
C PRO A 56 -8.33 24.26 -2.05
N THR A 57 -8.14 24.61 -0.77
CA THR A 57 -7.02 24.12 0.04
C THR A 57 -7.08 22.60 0.22
N LEU A 58 -8.26 22.05 0.50
CA LEU A 58 -8.45 20.60 0.60
C LEU A 58 -8.17 19.91 -0.74
N LEU A 59 -8.58 20.50 -1.86
CA LEU A 59 -8.28 19.99 -3.20
C LEU A 59 -6.78 19.98 -3.49
N SER A 60 -6.06 21.04 -3.10
CA SER A 60 -4.60 21.11 -3.23
C SER A 60 -3.89 20.04 -2.38
N ILE A 61 -4.31 19.86 -1.12
CA ILE A 61 -3.76 18.81 -0.23
C ILE A 61 -4.04 17.43 -0.82
N HIS A 62 -5.25 17.20 -1.32
CA HIS A 62 -5.66 15.94 -1.95
C HIS A 62 -4.81 15.64 -3.19
N GLY A 63 -4.61 16.64 -4.06
CA GLY A 63 -3.75 16.53 -5.25
C GLY A 63 -2.30 16.20 -4.90
N LEU A 64 -1.72 16.90 -3.92
CA LEU A 64 -0.35 16.61 -3.45
C LEU A 64 -0.23 15.19 -2.87
N ALA A 65 -1.20 14.78 -2.05
CA ALA A 65 -1.25 13.45 -1.48
C ALA A 65 -1.39 12.36 -2.55
N CYS A 66 -2.12 12.63 -3.64
CA CYS A 66 -2.24 11.74 -4.80
C CYS A 66 -0.87 11.46 -5.44
N PHE A 67 -0.07 12.49 -5.71
CA PHE A 67 1.27 12.32 -6.27
C PHE A 67 2.18 11.49 -5.36
N ALA A 68 2.21 11.81 -4.06
CA ALA A 68 2.98 11.05 -3.08
C ALA A 68 2.55 9.57 -3.02
N PHE A 69 1.24 9.30 -3.07
CA PHE A 69 0.69 7.96 -3.07
C PHE A 69 1.04 7.17 -4.33
N LEU A 70 0.92 7.78 -5.53
CA LEU A 70 1.26 7.13 -6.79
C LEU A 70 2.76 6.81 -6.89
N VAL A 71 3.64 7.69 -6.40
CA VAL A 71 5.08 7.41 -6.30
C VAL A 71 5.34 6.22 -5.39
N ALA A 72 4.69 6.17 -4.22
CA ALA A 72 4.82 5.07 -3.28
C ALA A 72 4.32 3.73 -3.86
N VAL A 73 3.16 3.73 -4.52
CA VAL A 73 2.62 2.56 -5.23
C VAL A 73 3.56 2.12 -6.36
N GLY A 74 4.08 3.07 -7.14
CA GLY A 74 5.05 2.80 -8.21
C GLY A 74 6.32 2.15 -7.67
N ALA A 75 6.86 2.65 -6.55
CA ALA A 75 8.03 2.08 -5.89
C ALA A 75 7.78 0.65 -5.33
N MET A 76 6.52 0.25 -5.15
CA MET A 76 6.15 -1.10 -4.69
C MET A 76 6.00 -2.13 -5.82
N LEU A 77 5.80 -1.69 -7.07
CA LEU A 77 5.63 -2.58 -8.22
C LEU A 77 6.72 -3.66 -8.37
N PRO A 78 8.04 -3.32 -8.34
CA PRO A 78 9.08 -4.29 -8.70
C PRO A 78 9.26 -5.41 -7.67
N VAL A 79 8.94 -5.15 -6.39
CA VAL A 79 9.14 -6.12 -5.30
C VAL A 79 7.81 -6.67 -4.81
N HIS A 80 6.92 -5.81 -4.30
CA HIS A 80 5.69 -6.26 -3.66
C HIS A 80 4.72 -6.89 -4.66
N VAL A 81 4.45 -6.19 -5.77
CA VAL A 81 3.49 -6.66 -6.78
C VAL A 81 4.06 -7.84 -7.56
N ARG A 82 5.29 -7.72 -8.08
CA ARG A 82 5.95 -8.79 -8.84
C ARG A 82 6.05 -10.10 -8.05
N LEU A 83 6.58 -10.05 -6.83
CA LEU A 83 6.72 -11.27 -6.01
C LEU A 83 5.37 -11.82 -5.55
N GLY A 84 4.38 -10.95 -5.29
CA GLY A 84 3.02 -11.37 -4.99
C GLY A 84 2.36 -12.14 -6.14
N LEU A 85 2.55 -11.67 -7.37
CA LEU A 85 2.05 -12.32 -8.59
C LEU A 85 2.76 -13.65 -8.87
N LEU A 86 4.10 -13.67 -8.83
CA LEU A 86 4.90 -14.88 -9.04
C LEU A 86 4.61 -15.96 -7.99
N GLY A 87 4.50 -15.55 -6.72
CA GLY A 87 4.14 -16.44 -5.63
C GLY A 87 2.64 -16.78 -5.55
N LYS A 88 1.82 -16.34 -6.52
CA LYS A 88 0.35 -16.49 -6.57
C LYS A 88 -0.34 -16.09 -5.25
N ARG A 89 0.26 -15.19 -4.46
CA ARG A 89 -0.20 -14.82 -3.12
C ARG A 89 -1.08 -13.58 -3.22
N ASN A 90 -2.31 -13.67 -2.72
CA ASN A 90 -3.27 -12.56 -2.72
C ASN A 90 -3.54 -11.94 -4.11
N ARG A 91 -3.28 -12.67 -5.22
CA ARG A 91 -3.35 -12.15 -6.59
C ARG A 91 -4.68 -11.45 -6.91
N LYS A 92 -5.82 -12.08 -6.59
CA LYS A 92 -7.15 -11.48 -6.84
C LYS A 92 -7.30 -10.13 -6.14
N SER A 93 -7.02 -10.07 -4.83
CA SER A 93 -7.10 -8.82 -4.06
C SER A 93 -6.08 -7.77 -4.50
N GLY A 94 -4.88 -8.19 -4.93
CA GLY A 94 -3.84 -7.27 -5.41
C GLY A 94 -4.19 -6.67 -6.76
N ILE A 95 -4.75 -7.46 -7.68
CA ILE A 95 -5.28 -6.96 -8.97
C ILE A 95 -6.43 -5.99 -8.71
N ALA A 96 -7.41 -6.37 -7.87
CA ALA A 96 -8.51 -5.47 -7.52
C ALA A 96 -8.01 -4.14 -6.93
N THR A 97 -7.00 -4.18 -6.05
CA THR A 97 -6.39 -2.98 -5.48
C THR A 97 -5.69 -2.13 -6.54
N GLY A 98 -4.89 -2.73 -7.42
CA GLY A 98 -4.23 -1.99 -8.51
C GLY A 98 -5.24 -1.38 -9.49
N SER A 99 -6.28 -2.12 -9.85
CA SER A 99 -7.34 -1.66 -10.75
C SER A 99 -8.11 -0.48 -10.16
N ILE A 100 -8.51 -0.52 -8.89
CA ILE A 100 -9.24 0.60 -8.28
C ILE A 100 -8.34 1.83 -8.12
N ILE A 101 -7.05 1.67 -7.77
CA ILE A 101 -6.10 2.79 -7.71
C ILE A 101 -5.97 3.47 -9.09
N LEU A 102 -5.81 2.68 -10.15
CA LEU A 102 -5.71 3.21 -11.51
C LEU A 102 -7.00 3.91 -11.93
N PHE A 103 -8.15 3.30 -11.67
CA PHE A 103 -9.45 3.89 -11.95
C PHE A 103 -9.66 5.22 -11.22
N MET A 104 -9.28 5.31 -9.95
CA MET A 104 -9.32 6.54 -9.16
C MET A 104 -8.41 7.63 -9.73
N ALA A 105 -7.20 7.28 -10.17
CA ALA A 105 -6.30 8.22 -10.83
C ALA A 105 -6.90 8.77 -12.14
N LEU A 106 -7.49 7.90 -12.96
CA LEU A 106 -8.11 8.28 -14.24
C LEU A 106 -9.34 9.17 -14.05
N THR A 107 -10.20 8.86 -13.07
CA THR A 107 -11.38 9.69 -12.77
C THR A 107 -10.99 11.05 -12.19
N GLY A 108 -9.96 11.10 -11.35
CA GLY A 108 -9.41 12.37 -10.84
C GLY A 108 -8.80 13.22 -11.96
N TYR A 109 -8.06 12.61 -12.89
CA TYR A 109 -7.58 13.28 -14.10
C TYR A 109 -8.74 13.77 -14.97
N GLY A 110 -9.76 12.95 -15.16
CA GLY A 110 -10.98 13.31 -15.89
C GLY A 110 -11.67 14.53 -15.29
N LEU A 111 -11.78 14.61 -13.97
CA LEU A 111 -12.34 15.79 -13.29
C LEU A 111 -11.60 17.10 -13.59
N TYR A 112 -10.31 17.03 -13.92
CA TYR A 112 -9.52 18.21 -14.28
C TYR A 112 -9.71 18.61 -15.75
N TYR A 113 -9.85 17.65 -16.67
CA TYR A 113 -9.83 17.89 -18.12
C TYR A 113 -11.18 17.80 -18.83
N ILE A 114 -12.20 17.19 -18.22
CA ILE A 114 -13.54 17.10 -18.81
C ILE A 114 -14.23 18.47 -18.71
N ALA A 115 -14.45 19.10 -19.86
CA ALA A 115 -15.15 20.38 -19.97
C ALA A 115 -16.69 20.22 -20.01
N ASP A 116 -17.19 19.06 -20.46
CA ASP A 116 -18.63 18.80 -20.50
C ASP A 116 -19.20 18.65 -19.07
N ASP A 117 -20.18 19.49 -18.72
CA ASP A 117 -20.73 19.54 -17.37
C ASP A 117 -21.44 18.26 -16.95
N SER A 118 -22.14 17.59 -17.89
CA SER A 118 -22.86 16.36 -17.59
C SER A 118 -21.91 15.21 -17.29
N LEU A 119 -20.86 15.07 -18.10
CA LEU A 119 -19.84 14.06 -17.94
C LEU A 119 -18.97 14.34 -16.71
N ARG A 120 -18.70 15.62 -16.42
CA ARG A 120 -17.99 16.04 -15.19
C ARG A 120 -18.80 15.73 -13.93
N ALA A 121 -20.13 15.91 -13.96
CA ALA A 121 -21.00 15.53 -12.84
C ALA A 121 -21.00 14.01 -12.59
N TRP A 122 -21.05 13.20 -13.64
CA TRP A 122 -20.89 11.75 -13.54
C TRP A 122 -19.50 11.36 -13.02
N ALA A 123 -18.43 11.97 -13.55
CA ALA A 123 -17.07 11.74 -13.10
C ALA A 123 -16.91 12.08 -11.62
N SER A 124 -17.50 13.18 -11.15
CA SER A 124 -17.51 13.57 -9.74
C SER A 124 -18.18 12.50 -8.88
N THR A 125 -19.37 12.05 -9.30
CA THR A 125 -20.13 11.01 -8.59
C THR A 125 -19.35 9.70 -8.47
N VAL A 126 -18.80 9.24 -9.59
CA VAL A 126 -18.01 8.03 -9.67
C VAL A 126 -16.73 8.15 -8.83
N HIS A 127 -16.09 9.31 -8.84
CA HIS A 127 -14.84 9.53 -8.10
C HIS A 127 -15.07 9.45 -6.59
N TRP A 128 -16.06 10.16 -6.03
CA TRP A 128 -16.26 10.12 -4.59
C TRP A 128 -16.76 8.75 -4.10
N LEU A 129 -17.65 8.09 -4.86
CA LEU A 129 -18.11 6.73 -4.53
C LEU A 129 -16.99 5.70 -4.66
N GLY A 130 -16.15 5.86 -5.69
CA GLY A 130 -14.92 5.10 -5.89
C GLY A 130 -13.93 5.29 -4.74
N GLY A 131 -13.86 6.48 -4.14
CA GLY A 131 -13.05 6.77 -2.95
C GLY A 131 -13.39 5.85 -1.78
N PHE A 132 -14.69 5.75 -1.42
CA PHE A 132 -15.14 4.84 -0.36
C PHE A 132 -14.87 3.37 -0.71
N THR A 133 -15.13 2.99 -1.96
CA THR A 133 -14.85 1.64 -2.46
C THR A 133 -13.36 1.29 -2.35
N THR A 134 -12.47 2.25 -2.61
CA THR A 134 -11.02 2.09 -2.48
C THR A 134 -10.63 1.77 -1.05
N VAL A 135 -11.20 2.47 -0.05
CA VAL A 135 -10.96 2.19 1.38
C VAL A 135 -11.31 0.73 1.72
N LEU A 136 -12.45 0.24 1.25
CA LEU A 136 -12.88 -1.14 1.49
C LEU A 136 -11.94 -2.16 0.83
N ILE A 137 -11.59 -1.95 -0.45
CA ILE A 137 -10.72 -2.87 -1.21
C ILE A 137 -9.32 -2.93 -0.60
N VAL A 138 -8.70 -1.77 -0.31
CA VAL A 138 -7.35 -1.68 0.26
C VAL A 138 -7.32 -2.31 1.66
N SER A 139 -8.30 -1.99 2.51
CA SER A 139 -8.40 -2.57 3.86
C SER A 139 -8.57 -4.09 3.80
N GLY A 140 -9.42 -4.59 2.89
CA GLY A 140 -9.58 -6.01 2.63
C GLY A 140 -8.29 -6.68 2.17
N HIS A 141 -7.53 -6.05 1.26
CA HIS A 141 -6.24 -6.57 0.79
C HIS A 141 -5.22 -6.73 1.92
N VAL A 142 -5.08 -5.70 2.78
CA VAL A 142 -4.18 -5.72 3.95
C VAL A 142 -4.62 -6.77 4.97
N TRP A 143 -5.92 -6.84 5.26
CA TRP A 143 -6.47 -7.82 6.20
C TRP A 143 -6.29 -9.26 5.75
N LEU A 144 -6.52 -9.56 4.46
CA LEU A 144 -6.25 -10.88 3.88
C LEU A 144 -4.77 -11.26 3.97
N ALA A 145 -3.87 -10.29 3.79
CA ALA A 145 -2.44 -10.52 3.96
C ALA A 145 -2.08 -10.84 5.42
N TRP A 146 -2.64 -10.09 6.37
CA TRP A 146 -2.45 -10.26 7.81
C TRP A 146 -2.95 -11.62 8.32
N LYS A 147 -4.18 -12.03 7.95
CA LYS A 147 -4.75 -13.34 8.33
C LYS A 147 -3.82 -14.49 7.94
N ARG A 148 -3.31 -14.48 6.71
CA ARG A 148 -2.37 -15.52 6.21
C ARG A 148 -1.05 -15.55 6.97
N HIS A 149 -0.56 -14.40 7.44
CA HIS A 149 0.65 -14.34 8.26
C HIS A 149 0.45 -14.98 9.63
N GLN A 150 -0.72 -14.79 10.25
CA GLN A 150 -1.03 -15.41 11.53
C GLN A 150 -1.16 -16.92 11.45
N THR A 151 -1.83 -17.45 10.41
CA THR A 151 -1.98 -18.89 10.22
C THR A 151 -0.62 -19.57 10.05
N LYS A 152 0.29 -19.03 9.23
CA LYS A 152 1.63 -19.59 9.04
C LYS A 152 2.49 -19.54 10.32
N ARG A 153 2.34 -18.50 11.14
CA ARG A 153 3.11 -18.36 12.40
C ARG A 153 2.68 -19.36 13.47
N LYS A 154 1.41 -19.79 13.46
CA LYS A 154 0.90 -20.83 14.37
C LYS A 154 1.34 -22.25 13.96
N THR A 155 1.62 -22.49 12.68
CA THR A 155 1.94 -23.83 12.14
C THR A 155 3.43 -24.17 12.11
N VAL A 156 4.33 -23.26 12.48
CA VAL A 156 5.77 -23.59 12.61
C VAL A 156 6.04 -23.90 14.08
N PRO A 157 6.00 -25.17 14.52
CA PRO A 157 6.53 -25.52 15.81
C PRO A 157 8.01 -25.13 15.81
N ILE A 158 8.43 -24.40 16.83
CA ILE A 158 9.85 -24.15 17.09
C ILE A 158 10.44 -25.52 17.46
N GLN A 159 10.89 -26.29 16.47
CA GLN A 159 11.79 -27.40 16.72
C GLN A 159 13.12 -26.78 17.15
N LEU A 160 13.27 -26.55 18.46
CA LEU A 160 14.59 -26.48 19.07
C LEU A 160 15.21 -27.86 18.87
N LYS A 161 16.06 -27.99 17.85
CA LYS A 161 16.99 -29.11 17.77
C LYS A 161 17.83 -29.02 19.06
N PRO A 162 17.87 -30.07 19.91
CA PRO A 162 18.73 -30.07 21.07
C PRO A 162 20.13 -29.72 20.60
N HIS A 163 20.72 -28.67 21.18
CA HIS A 163 22.11 -28.36 20.93
C HIS A 163 22.90 -29.61 21.38
N LEU A 164 23.60 -30.23 20.43
CA LEU A 164 24.54 -31.33 20.70
C LEU A 164 25.52 -30.86 21.78
N PRO A 165 25.66 -31.53 22.93
CA PRO A 165 26.55 -31.08 24.00
C PRO A 165 27.92 -30.73 23.43
N ILE A 166 28.44 -29.54 23.81
CA ILE A 166 29.77 -29.06 23.42
C ILE A 166 30.75 -29.96 24.19
N GLY A 167 31.05 -31.15 23.67
CA GLY A 167 31.80 -32.15 24.42
C GLY A 167 32.41 -33.28 23.58
N GLU A 168 31.87 -33.57 22.40
CA GLU A 168 32.47 -34.56 21.48
C GLU A 168 32.85 -33.88 20.16
N VAL A 169 33.88 -33.04 20.22
CA VAL A 169 34.75 -32.84 19.05
C VAL A 169 35.95 -33.75 19.30
N PRO A 170 36.06 -34.90 18.61
CA PRO A 170 37.25 -35.73 18.72
C PRO A 170 38.47 -34.88 18.39
N ALA A 171 39.47 -34.86 19.28
CA ALA A 171 40.72 -34.17 19.02
C ALA A 171 41.31 -34.72 17.71
N PRO A 172 41.79 -33.86 16.80
CA PRO A 172 42.48 -34.35 15.61
C PRO A 172 43.69 -35.18 16.06
N GLU A 173 43.77 -36.42 15.58
CA GLU A 173 44.92 -37.30 15.84
C GLU A 173 46.21 -36.58 15.42
N PRO A 174 47.25 -36.59 16.27
CA PRO A 174 48.53 -36.04 15.89
C PRO A 174 49.10 -36.91 14.76
N GLN A 175 49.25 -36.31 13.58
CA GLN A 175 50.01 -36.88 12.48
C GLN A 175 51.50 -36.89 12.88
N LEU A 176 51.88 -37.89 13.68
CA LEU A 176 53.27 -38.22 13.94
C LEU A 176 53.76 -39.16 12.84
N GLU A 177 54.95 -38.83 12.33
CA GLU A 177 55.86 -39.70 11.58
C GLU A 177 55.44 -40.13 10.17
N ALA A 178 55.94 -39.37 9.19
CA ALA A 178 56.88 -39.92 8.21
C ALA A 178 57.63 -38.75 7.56
N ALA A 179 58.64 -38.26 8.27
CA ALA A 179 59.83 -37.74 7.62
C ALA A 179 60.71 -38.96 7.37
N GLU A 180 60.81 -39.37 6.11
CA GLU A 180 61.96 -40.03 5.47
C GLU A 180 61.74 -40.07 3.95
#